data_AF-A0A1M4W236-F1
#
_entry.id   AF-A0A1M4W236-F1
#
_cell.length_a   1.000
_cell.length_b   1.000
_cell.length_c   1.000
_cell.angle_alpha   90.00
_cell.angle_beta   90.00
_cell.angle_gamma   90.00
#
_symmetry.space_group_name_H-M   'P 1'
#
loop_
_entity.id
_entity.type
_entity.pdbx_description
1 polymer ?
#
loop_
_entity_poly.entity_id
_entity_poly.type
_entity_poly.pdbx_seq_one_letter_code
_entity_poly.pdbx_strand_id
1 'polypeptide(L)'
;MYKYELKKVTGRLSTKVTLGVFCVYLIWMLGAFYIRSEVWVNPRGEEERGIHAIHNLKEMKKEWEGPVTEEKIARVLEANARITSDPEYALEGGGLSNTGYAKRQGFADIRDLINQSFCSFRENDYYMADRLGPEDAQQFYVNRTEHLREWLYGEYSSSFSDKEKAYYIQQFEKMEIPLEYRYQTGWSKTIEFTMVVIMGAAIVVCILVASVFPWEYQTGASSVFYSSCYGRSRGIKAKIGAVLTIAAAVYWAAVLVSSGILLAVFGTDGAGCMIQANGFWKSLYNITNLEAYILCILWGFIICLFMSILTAWISAVTGSSILPIVTSFLLIMAPAVVGQYVTGGLAGDILGLLPHQLMQGTTLLRLFTVYTIGGKVVNLCQILPPLYLGLTAVLLPAVYLVYRKKEVY
;
A
#
# COMPACT_ATOMS: atom_id res chain seq x y z
N MET A 1 -29.26 6.95 22.27
CA MET A 1 -29.31 5.91 21.21
C MET A 1 -27.95 5.66 20.57
N TYR A 2 -27.28 6.67 20.01
CA TYR A 2 -25.94 6.51 19.42
C TYR A 2 -24.89 5.93 20.38
N LYS A 3 -24.73 6.50 21.59
CA LYS A 3 -23.82 5.95 22.63
C LYS A 3 -24.16 4.50 23.01
N TYR A 4 -25.45 4.13 22.96
CA TYR A 4 -25.90 2.77 23.23
C TYR A 4 -25.49 1.82 22.12
N GLU A 5 -25.66 2.20 20.84
CA GLU A 5 -25.20 1.38 19.70
C GLU A 5 -23.68 1.13 19.76
N LEU A 6 -22.89 2.15 20.08
CA LEU A 6 -21.44 1.99 20.28
C LEU A 6 -21.12 1.02 21.42
N LYS A 7 -21.67 1.26 22.61
CA LYS A 7 -21.44 0.39 23.79
C LYS A 7 -21.89 -1.05 23.53
N LYS A 8 -22.95 -1.23 22.74
CA LYS A 8 -23.49 -2.54 22.39
C LYS A 8 -22.55 -3.34 21.49
N VAL A 9 -21.83 -2.69 20.57
CA VAL A 9 -20.82 -3.38 19.76
C VAL A 9 -19.56 -3.60 20.58
N THR A 10 -18.99 -2.53 21.18
CA THR A 10 -17.70 -2.61 21.90
C THR A 10 -17.76 -3.43 23.18
N GLY A 11 -18.94 -3.59 23.79
CA GLY A 11 -19.14 -4.39 24.99
C GLY A 11 -19.11 -5.90 24.76
N ARG A 12 -19.23 -6.37 23.52
CA ARG A 12 -19.30 -7.80 23.20
C ARG A 12 -17.97 -8.49 23.43
N LEU A 13 -18.02 -9.71 23.97
CA LEU A 13 -16.85 -10.55 24.10
C LEU A 13 -16.23 -10.84 22.74
N SER A 14 -17.05 -11.15 21.72
CA SER A 14 -16.57 -11.37 20.35
C SER A 14 -15.79 -10.17 19.81
N THR A 15 -16.28 -8.95 20.00
CA THR A 15 -15.58 -7.72 19.60
C THR A 15 -14.22 -7.58 20.30
N LYS A 16 -14.16 -7.81 21.61
CA LYS A 16 -12.90 -7.77 22.37
C LYS A 16 -11.92 -8.84 21.89
N VAL A 17 -12.40 -10.06 21.62
CA VAL A 17 -11.58 -11.16 21.10
C VAL A 17 -11.07 -10.84 19.70
N THR A 18 -11.92 -10.38 18.78
CA THR A 18 -11.51 -10.00 17.41
C THR A 18 -10.46 -8.90 17.43
N LEU A 19 -10.66 -7.83 18.21
CA LEU A 19 -9.67 -6.76 18.35
C LEU A 19 -8.38 -7.26 19.01
N GLY A 20 -8.48 -8.09 20.05
CA GLY A 20 -7.32 -8.68 20.72
C GLY A 20 -6.47 -9.54 19.79
N VAL A 21 -7.11 -10.43 19.01
CA VAL A 21 -6.43 -11.27 18.01
C VAL A 21 -5.76 -10.39 16.94
N PHE A 22 -6.44 -9.35 16.46
CA PHE A 22 -5.87 -8.43 15.49
C PHE A 22 -4.65 -7.69 16.04
N CYS A 23 -4.72 -7.20 17.29
CA CYS A 23 -3.58 -6.58 17.95
C CYS A 23 -2.39 -7.53 18.10
N VAL A 24 -2.62 -8.78 18.53
CA VAL A 24 -1.56 -9.80 18.64
C VAL A 24 -0.94 -10.09 17.28
N TYR A 25 -1.77 -10.21 16.23
CA TYR A 25 -1.29 -10.39 14.86
C TYR A 25 -0.42 -9.22 14.40
N LEU A 26 -0.83 -7.97 14.62
CA LEU A 26 -0.05 -6.79 14.26
C LEU A 26 1.28 -6.73 15.01
N ILE A 27 1.27 -6.99 16.33
CA ILE A 27 2.50 -7.01 17.14
C ILE A 27 3.45 -8.09 16.65
N TRP A 28 2.94 -9.29 16.37
CA TRP A 28 3.74 -10.39 15.84
C TRP A 28 4.33 -10.07 14.47
N MET A 29 3.52 -9.54 13.54
CA MET A 29 3.99 -9.12 12.21
C MET A 29 5.06 -8.03 12.32
N LEU A 30 4.83 -6.99 13.12
CA LEU A 30 5.78 -5.89 13.29
C LEU A 30 7.10 -6.38 13.90
N GLY A 31 7.03 -7.11 15.00
CA GLY A 31 8.22 -7.53 15.74
C GLY A 31 8.97 -8.69 15.07
N ALA A 32 8.26 -9.79 14.81
CA ALA A 32 8.87 -11.04 14.36
C ALA A 32 9.15 -11.07 12.85
N PHE A 33 8.33 -10.39 12.05
CA PHE A 33 8.52 -10.35 10.61
C PHE A 33 9.29 -9.10 10.18
N TYR A 34 8.76 -7.89 10.40
CA TYR A 34 9.36 -6.67 9.84
C TYR A 34 10.64 -6.21 10.51
N ILE A 35 10.67 -6.12 11.85
CA ILE A 35 11.86 -5.60 12.55
C ILE A 35 12.96 -6.67 12.56
N ARG A 36 12.62 -7.91 12.91
CA ARG A 36 13.60 -9.01 13.05
C ARG A 36 14.14 -9.52 11.70
N SER A 37 13.45 -9.30 10.58
CA SER A 37 13.97 -9.70 9.26
C SER A 37 15.12 -8.84 8.77
N GLU A 38 15.30 -7.64 9.31
CA GLU A 38 16.38 -6.75 8.87
C GLU A 38 17.72 -7.34 9.28
N VAL A 39 18.61 -7.48 8.29
CA VAL A 39 19.93 -8.08 8.42
C VAL A 39 20.97 -7.03 8.08
N TRP A 40 21.95 -6.88 8.97
CA TRP A 40 23.18 -6.16 8.71
C TRP A 40 24.33 -7.16 8.77
N VAL A 41 25.18 -7.17 7.74
CA VAL A 41 26.39 -7.99 7.74
C VAL A 41 27.54 -7.14 8.24
N ASN A 42 28.18 -7.56 9.33
CA ASN A 42 29.29 -6.83 9.92
C ASN A 42 30.59 -7.02 9.11
N PRO A 43 31.67 -6.25 9.37
CA PRO A 43 32.92 -6.36 8.62
C PRO A 43 33.60 -7.73 8.67
N ARG A 44 33.23 -8.60 9.62
CA ARG A 44 33.72 -9.99 9.72
C ARG A 44 32.89 -10.97 8.89
N GLY A 45 31.82 -10.51 8.23
CA GLY A 45 30.91 -11.35 7.45
C GLY A 45 29.81 -12.05 8.25
N GLU A 46 29.63 -11.67 9.53
CA GLU A 46 28.59 -12.25 10.39
C GLU A 46 27.29 -11.45 10.25
N GLU A 47 26.15 -12.15 10.23
CA GLU A 47 24.83 -11.52 10.21
C GLU A 47 24.38 -11.11 11.61
N GLU A 48 23.94 -9.87 11.73
CA GLU A 48 23.23 -9.34 12.89
C GLU A 48 21.84 -8.88 12.48
N ARG A 49 20.85 -9.00 13.37
CA ARG A 49 19.43 -8.80 13.04
C ARG A 49 18.71 -7.86 13.98
N GLY A 50 17.58 -7.32 13.53
CA GLY A 50 16.68 -6.53 14.35
C GLY A 50 17.10 -5.07 14.45
N ILE A 51 16.80 -4.43 15.59
CA ILE A 51 17.00 -2.99 15.79
C ILE A 51 18.47 -2.58 15.63
N HIS A 52 19.42 -3.42 16.08
CA HIS A 52 20.85 -3.16 15.90
C HIS A 52 21.25 -3.12 14.43
N ALA A 53 20.72 -4.06 13.62
CA ALA A 53 20.95 -4.08 12.17
C ALA A 53 20.40 -2.82 11.49
N ILE A 54 19.18 -2.42 11.86
CA ILE A 54 18.53 -1.20 11.34
C ILE A 54 19.38 0.03 11.62
N HIS A 55 19.89 0.16 12.84
CA HIS A 55 20.76 1.28 13.22
C HIS A 55 22.04 1.32 12.39
N ASN A 56 22.76 0.20 12.29
CA ASN A 56 24.02 0.17 11.54
C ASN A 56 23.81 0.40 10.03
N LEU A 57 22.78 -0.20 9.43
CA LEU A 57 22.40 0.08 8.04
C LEU A 57 22.10 1.56 7.82
N LYS A 58 21.40 2.19 8.77
CA LYS A 58 21.10 3.62 8.71
C LYS A 58 22.37 4.47 8.72
N GLU A 59 23.30 4.20 9.64
CA GLU A 59 24.56 4.94 9.69
C GLU A 59 25.41 4.74 8.42
N MET A 60 25.49 3.52 7.89
CA MET A 60 26.21 3.27 6.62
C MET A 60 25.58 4.00 5.44
N LYS A 61 24.25 4.06 5.37
CA LYS A 61 23.54 4.76 4.28
C LYS A 61 23.64 6.27 4.38
N LYS A 62 23.87 6.83 5.59
CA LYS A 62 24.02 8.28 5.78
C LYS A 62 25.22 8.86 5.02
N GLU A 63 26.28 8.08 4.82
CA GLU A 63 27.46 8.49 4.05
C GLU A 63 27.15 8.83 2.60
N TRP A 64 26.02 8.34 2.08
CA TRP A 64 25.60 8.48 0.69
C TRP A 64 24.49 9.50 0.50
N GLU A 65 24.04 10.21 1.55
CA GLU A 65 23.00 11.24 1.46
C GLU A 65 23.35 12.41 0.54
N GLY A 66 22.32 13.14 0.13
CA GLY A 66 22.39 14.32 -0.73
C GLY A 66 22.06 14.01 -2.19
N PRO A 67 22.33 14.95 -3.10
CA PRO A 67 21.91 14.86 -4.49
C PRO A 67 22.51 13.64 -5.19
N VAL A 68 21.69 12.90 -5.94
CA VAL A 68 22.10 11.76 -6.78
C VAL A 68 22.55 12.31 -8.13
N THR A 69 23.71 12.96 -8.14
CA THR A 69 24.32 13.51 -9.36
C THR A 69 25.01 12.41 -10.18
N GLU A 70 25.39 12.72 -11.41
CA GLU A 70 26.20 11.84 -12.25
C GLU A 70 27.51 11.45 -11.55
N GLU A 71 28.17 12.37 -10.84
CA GLU A 71 29.38 12.07 -10.08
C GLU A 71 29.12 11.09 -8.92
N LYS A 72 27.96 11.19 -8.27
CA LYS A 72 27.57 10.23 -7.22
C LYS A 72 27.32 8.84 -7.82
N ILE A 73 26.64 8.77 -8.96
CA ILE A 73 26.42 7.50 -9.69
C ILE A 73 27.77 6.89 -10.10
N ALA A 74 28.67 7.67 -10.69
CA ALA A 74 30.01 7.24 -11.08
C ALA A 74 30.80 6.70 -9.87
N ARG A 75 30.74 7.39 -8.71
CA ARG A 75 31.37 6.94 -7.46
C ARG A 75 30.79 5.62 -6.95
N VAL A 76 29.48 5.41 -7.07
CA VAL A 76 28.83 4.13 -6.70
C VAL A 76 29.30 3.01 -7.63
N LEU A 77 29.33 3.25 -8.94
CA LEU A 77 29.81 2.28 -9.93
C LEU A 77 31.28 1.91 -9.70
N GLU A 78 32.13 2.89 -9.43
CA GLU A 78 33.54 2.65 -9.09
C GLU A 78 33.69 1.82 -7.81
N ALA A 79 32.95 2.16 -6.75
CA ALA A 79 32.96 1.40 -5.51
C ALA A 79 32.44 -0.03 -5.70
N ASN A 80 31.37 -0.21 -6.48
CA ASN A 80 30.81 -1.51 -6.81
C ASN A 80 31.80 -2.36 -7.61
N ALA A 81 32.41 -1.79 -8.66
CA ALA A 81 33.40 -2.46 -9.48
C ALA A 81 34.61 -2.92 -8.65
N ARG A 82 35.16 -2.05 -7.79
CA ARG A 82 36.27 -2.41 -6.89
C ARG A 82 35.95 -3.63 -6.02
N ILE A 83 34.75 -3.70 -5.44
CA ILE A 83 34.33 -4.82 -4.60
C ILE A 83 34.10 -6.09 -5.43
N THR A 84 33.42 -5.98 -6.57
CA THR A 84 33.06 -7.13 -7.41
C THR A 84 34.26 -7.72 -8.16
N SER A 85 35.26 -6.91 -8.48
CA SER A 85 36.50 -7.37 -9.14
C SER A 85 37.52 -7.99 -8.19
N ASP A 86 37.36 -7.81 -6.88
CA ASP A 86 38.32 -8.28 -5.89
C ASP A 86 38.21 -9.80 -5.69
N PRO A 87 39.26 -10.59 -6.02
CA PRO A 87 39.24 -12.03 -5.82
C PRO A 87 39.05 -12.46 -4.36
N GLU A 88 39.37 -11.60 -3.39
CA GLU A 88 39.14 -11.87 -1.96
C GLU A 88 37.65 -12.03 -1.64
N TYR A 89 36.78 -11.35 -2.40
CA TYR A 89 35.34 -11.32 -2.16
C TYR A 89 34.54 -12.19 -3.13
N ALA A 90 35.18 -12.77 -4.15
CA ALA A 90 34.51 -13.62 -5.13
C ALA A 90 34.20 -15.01 -4.55
N LEU A 91 32.97 -15.49 -4.76
CA LEU A 91 32.60 -16.87 -4.46
C LEU A 91 32.80 -17.77 -5.69
N GLU A 92 33.20 -19.03 -5.46
CA GLU A 92 33.39 -20.03 -6.54
C GLU A 92 32.13 -20.24 -7.40
N GLY A 93 30.94 -20.07 -6.82
CA GLY A 93 29.64 -20.17 -7.51
C GLY A 93 29.12 -18.87 -8.13
N GLY A 94 29.93 -17.80 -8.12
CA GLY A 94 29.53 -16.45 -8.50
C GLY A 94 28.87 -15.68 -7.34
N GLY A 95 28.93 -14.35 -7.43
CA GLY A 95 28.47 -13.44 -6.38
C GLY A 95 29.56 -13.11 -5.34
N LEU A 96 29.15 -12.37 -4.32
CA LEU A 96 30.04 -11.84 -3.28
C LEU A 96 29.95 -12.67 -1.99
N SER A 97 31.10 -12.85 -1.34
CA SER A 97 31.16 -13.33 0.03
C SER A 97 30.47 -12.35 0.99
N ASN A 98 30.14 -12.80 2.20
CA ASN A 98 29.52 -11.92 3.20
C ASN A 98 30.39 -10.70 3.53
N THR A 99 31.72 -10.84 3.53
CA THR A 99 32.65 -9.72 3.76
C THR A 99 32.65 -8.72 2.60
N GLY A 100 32.55 -9.20 1.35
CA GLY A 100 32.34 -8.34 0.19
C GLY A 100 30.99 -7.63 0.21
N TYR A 101 29.92 -8.37 0.52
CA TYR A 101 28.57 -7.82 0.68
C TYR A 101 28.53 -6.75 1.77
N ALA A 102 29.22 -6.97 2.90
CA ALA A 102 29.27 -6.03 4.00
C ALA A 102 29.72 -4.63 3.55
N LYS A 103 30.66 -4.54 2.61
CA LYS A 103 31.19 -3.28 2.05
C LYS A 103 30.22 -2.57 1.09
N ARG A 104 29.20 -3.27 0.58
CA ARG A 104 28.25 -2.76 -0.41
C ARG A 104 26.99 -2.15 0.22
N GLN A 105 26.66 -2.50 1.46
CA GLN A 105 25.39 -2.15 2.11
C GLN A 105 25.12 -0.64 2.19
N GLY A 106 26.16 0.19 2.30
CA GLY A 106 26.01 1.65 2.42
C GLY A 106 25.42 2.32 1.19
N PHE A 107 25.77 1.84 0.00
CA PHE A 107 25.29 2.38 -1.29
C PHE A 107 24.28 1.47 -2.00
N ALA A 108 23.80 0.43 -1.32
CA ALA A 108 22.90 -0.56 -1.91
C ALA A 108 21.64 0.06 -2.53
N ASP A 109 21.03 1.05 -1.88
CA ASP A 109 19.82 1.71 -2.38
C ASP A 109 20.09 2.44 -3.71
N ILE A 110 21.23 3.13 -3.84
CA ILE A 110 21.62 3.81 -5.08
C ILE A 110 22.01 2.79 -6.16
N ARG A 111 22.69 1.70 -5.79
CA ARG A 111 22.97 0.58 -6.71
C ARG A 111 21.68 -0.03 -7.25
N ASP A 112 20.65 -0.19 -6.41
CA ASP A 112 19.36 -0.72 -6.84
C ASP A 112 18.61 0.25 -7.76
N LEU A 113 18.80 1.57 -7.60
CA LEU A 113 18.33 2.56 -8.57
C LEU A 113 19.07 2.44 -9.89
N ILE A 114 20.40 2.27 -9.87
CA ILE A 114 21.20 2.04 -11.09
C ILE A 114 20.69 0.79 -11.80
N ASN A 115 20.48 -0.32 -11.10
CA ASN A 115 19.91 -1.53 -11.69
C ASN A 115 18.57 -1.24 -12.38
N GLN A 116 17.65 -0.57 -11.70
CA GLN A 116 16.35 -0.21 -12.27
C GLN A 116 16.43 0.76 -13.45
N SER A 117 17.44 1.61 -13.45
CA SER A 117 17.67 2.61 -14.49
C SER A 117 18.21 2.01 -15.77
N PHE A 118 19.10 1.03 -15.70
CA PHE A 118 19.76 0.45 -16.87
C PHE A 118 19.05 -0.79 -17.41
N CYS A 119 18.14 -1.39 -16.63
CA CYS A 119 17.29 -2.47 -17.12
C CYS A 119 16.17 -1.94 -18.03
N SER A 120 15.77 -2.77 -19.00
CA SER A 120 14.58 -2.54 -19.80
C SER A 120 13.33 -2.30 -18.93
N PHE A 121 12.31 -1.64 -19.47
CA PHE A 121 11.19 -1.13 -18.68
C PHE A 121 10.42 -2.19 -17.86
N ARG A 122 10.34 -3.44 -18.31
CA ARG A 122 9.73 -4.56 -17.56
C ARG A 122 10.75 -5.56 -17.00
N GLU A 123 12.02 -5.34 -17.28
CA GLU A 123 13.11 -6.21 -16.85
C GLU A 123 13.61 -5.81 -15.45
N ASN A 124 14.19 -6.80 -14.77
CA ASN A 124 14.86 -6.62 -13.50
C ASN A 124 16.09 -7.54 -13.46
N ASP A 125 17.29 -6.97 -13.53
CA ASP A 125 18.56 -7.67 -13.38
C ASP A 125 19.29 -7.12 -12.15
N TYR A 126 19.45 -7.97 -11.13
CA TYR A 126 20.13 -7.62 -9.88
C TYR A 126 21.62 -7.34 -10.07
N TYR A 127 22.23 -7.90 -11.11
CA TYR A 127 23.65 -7.80 -11.42
C TYR A 127 23.95 -6.74 -12.47
N MET A 128 22.97 -5.92 -12.88
CA MET A 128 23.17 -4.93 -13.94
C MET A 128 24.32 -3.96 -13.63
N ALA A 129 24.34 -3.39 -12.42
CA ALA A 129 25.39 -2.48 -11.97
C ALA A 129 26.79 -3.11 -11.92
N ASP A 130 26.90 -4.44 -11.95
CA ASP A 130 28.20 -5.13 -11.94
C ASP A 130 28.84 -5.16 -13.35
N ARG A 131 28.09 -4.76 -14.39
CA ARG A 131 28.54 -4.70 -15.79
C ARG A 131 28.80 -3.28 -16.29
N LEU A 132 28.64 -2.27 -15.43
CA LEU A 132 28.72 -0.86 -15.78
C LEU A 132 30.01 -0.22 -15.26
N GLY A 133 30.49 0.80 -15.97
CA GLY A 133 31.63 1.64 -15.61
C GLY A 133 31.22 3.06 -15.19
N PRO A 134 32.09 3.84 -14.54
CA PRO A 134 31.82 5.22 -14.16
C PRO A 134 31.34 6.12 -15.33
N GLU A 135 31.80 5.85 -16.55
CA GLU A 135 31.41 6.52 -17.79
C GLU A 135 29.92 6.37 -18.15
N ASP A 136 29.26 5.33 -17.66
CA ASP A 136 27.84 5.09 -17.91
C ASP A 136 26.95 6.05 -17.09
N ALA A 137 27.50 6.71 -16.07
CA ALA A 137 26.74 7.53 -15.13
C ALA A 137 25.91 8.64 -15.79
N GLN A 138 26.40 9.23 -16.89
CA GLN A 138 25.69 10.25 -17.69
C GLN A 138 24.33 9.76 -18.22
N GLN A 139 24.18 8.44 -18.37
CA GLN A 139 23.01 7.83 -18.98
C GLN A 139 21.91 7.49 -17.97
N PHE A 140 22.20 7.60 -16.66
CA PHE A 140 21.29 7.23 -15.57
C PHE A 140 19.91 7.92 -15.67
N TYR A 141 19.86 9.25 -15.71
CA TYR A 141 18.56 9.94 -15.81
C TYR A 141 17.92 9.81 -17.20
N VAL A 142 18.75 9.79 -18.26
CA VAL A 142 18.29 9.69 -19.66
C VAL A 142 17.53 8.37 -19.89
N ASN A 143 18.05 7.28 -19.35
CA ASN A 143 17.46 5.95 -19.50
C ASN A 143 16.02 5.86 -18.99
N ARG A 144 15.64 6.67 -17.99
CA ARG A 144 14.27 6.67 -17.46
C ARG A 144 13.24 6.95 -18.55
N THR A 145 13.46 7.99 -19.35
CA THR A 145 12.54 8.40 -20.42
C THR A 145 12.74 7.58 -21.68
N GLU A 146 13.97 7.20 -22.02
CA GLU A 146 14.25 6.39 -23.21
C GLU A 146 13.63 5.00 -23.09
N HIS A 147 13.84 4.28 -21.98
CA HIS A 147 13.22 2.96 -21.79
C HIS A 147 11.69 3.02 -21.71
N LEU A 148 11.12 4.13 -21.23
CA LEU A 148 9.67 4.35 -21.33
C LEU A 148 9.24 4.48 -22.80
N ARG A 149 9.94 5.27 -23.61
CA ARG A 149 9.64 5.45 -25.03
C ARG A 149 9.77 4.14 -25.80
N GLU A 150 10.85 3.40 -25.58
CA GLU A 150 11.05 2.07 -26.15
C GLU A 150 9.90 1.12 -25.81
N TRP A 151 9.45 1.11 -24.55
CA TRP A 151 8.33 0.27 -24.13
C TRP A 151 6.99 0.71 -24.73
N LEU A 152 6.71 2.01 -24.79
CA LEU A 152 5.46 2.57 -25.33
C LEU A 152 5.36 2.45 -26.86
N TYR A 153 6.46 2.49 -27.59
CA TYR A 153 6.49 2.42 -29.05
C TYR A 153 6.99 1.09 -29.63
N GLY A 154 7.49 0.20 -28.78
CA GLY A 154 7.90 -1.16 -29.14
C GLY A 154 6.75 -2.17 -29.04
N GLU A 155 6.97 -3.25 -28.29
CA GLU A 155 6.10 -4.43 -28.22
C GLU A 155 4.64 -4.11 -27.83
N TYR A 156 4.41 -3.06 -27.05
CA TYR A 156 3.08 -2.69 -26.53
C TYR A 156 2.45 -1.47 -27.22
N SER A 157 2.98 -1.06 -28.37
CA SER A 157 2.53 0.16 -29.07
C SER A 157 1.04 0.19 -29.41
N SER A 158 0.44 -0.97 -29.69
CA SER A 158 -1.00 -1.10 -30.00
C SER A 158 -1.90 -1.02 -28.77
N SER A 159 -1.35 -1.12 -27.55
CA SER A 159 -2.11 -1.10 -26.29
C SER A 159 -2.38 0.31 -25.78
N PHE A 160 -1.74 1.33 -26.35
CA PHE A 160 -1.85 2.72 -25.91
C PHE A 160 -2.20 3.64 -27.08
N SER A 161 -3.13 4.55 -26.86
CA SER A 161 -3.40 5.64 -27.80
C SER A 161 -2.26 6.67 -27.78
N ASP A 162 -2.12 7.46 -28.85
CA ASP A 162 -1.08 8.50 -28.92
C ASP A 162 -1.21 9.54 -27.80
N LYS A 163 -2.44 9.83 -27.36
CA LYS A 163 -2.70 10.73 -26.23
C LYS A 163 -2.18 10.16 -24.92
N GLU A 164 -2.35 8.86 -24.70
CA GLU A 164 -1.86 8.17 -23.49
C GLU A 164 -0.34 8.12 -23.50
N LYS A 165 0.28 7.78 -24.65
CA LYS A 165 1.74 7.80 -24.82
C LYS A 165 2.32 9.19 -24.50
N ALA A 166 1.76 10.24 -25.08
CA ALA A 166 2.19 11.62 -24.82
C ALA A 166 2.04 12.00 -23.34
N TYR A 167 0.95 11.57 -22.70
CA TYR A 167 0.72 11.81 -21.28
C TYR A 167 1.77 11.15 -20.39
N TYR A 168 2.10 9.87 -20.60
CA TYR A 168 3.12 9.17 -19.81
C TYR A 168 4.49 9.84 -19.92
N ILE A 169 4.90 10.16 -21.15
CA ILE A 169 6.17 10.84 -21.43
C ILE A 169 6.22 12.17 -20.69
N GLN A 170 5.17 12.98 -20.79
CA GLN A 170 5.08 14.26 -20.09
C GLN A 170 5.17 14.11 -18.57
N GLN A 171 4.60 13.05 -17.96
CA GLN A 171 4.73 12.86 -16.51
C GLN A 171 6.15 12.46 -16.09
N PHE A 172 6.83 11.64 -16.91
CA PHE A 172 8.22 11.24 -16.64
C PHE A 172 9.18 12.43 -16.76
N GLU A 173 8.98 13.31 -17.74
CA GLU A 173 9.81 14.51 -17.96
C GLU A 173 9.64 15.59 -16.89
N LYS A 174 8.56 15.54 -16.09
CA LYS A 174 8.35 16.47 -14.96
C LYS A 174 9.21 16.16 -13.74
N MET A 175 9.92 15.04 -13.70
CA MET A 175 10.73 14.70 -12.55
C MET A 175 11.89 15.67 -12.43
N GLU A 176 12.01 16.34 -11.29
CA GLU A 176 13.15 17.19 -10.99
C GLU A 176 14.41 16.35 -10.78
N ILE A 177 15.50 16.75 -11.44
CA ILE A 177 16.82 16.11 -11.34
C ILE A 177 17.86 17.13 -10.85
N PRO A 178 18.89 16.70 -10.09
CA PRO A 178 19.08 15.36 -9.55
C PRO A 178 18.09 15.05 -8.40
N LEU A 179 17.74 13.77 -8.23
CA LEU A 179 16.97 13.32 -7.08
C LEU A 179 17.76 13.52 -5.78
N GLU A 180 17.09 13.92 -4.71
CA GLU A 180 17.68 13.94 -3.37
C GLU A 180 17.56 12.57 -2.72
N TYR A 181 18.67 11.98 -2.28
CA TYR A 181 18.68 10.71 -1.53
C TYR A 181 18.98 10.96 -0.05
N ARG A 182 18.17 10.36 0.81
CA ARG A 182 18.39 10.24 2.26
C ARG A 182 17.99 8.84 2.71
N TYR A 183 18.40 8.46 3.92
CA TYR A 183 17.90 7.22 4.50
C TYR A 183 16.36 7.25 4.52
N GLN A 184 15.73 6.29 3.82
CA GLN A 184 14.28 6.29 3.59
C GLN A 184 13.63 4.91 3.82
N THR A 185 14.40 3.93 4.31
CA THR A 185 13.90 2.57 4.60
C THR A 185 12.71 2.59 5.56
N GLY A 186 12.66 3.55 6.50
CA GLY A 186 11.50 3.73 7.38
C GLY A 186 10.20 3.99 6.62
N TRP A 187 10.24 4.83 5.57
CA TRP A 187 9.09 5.09 4.72
C TRP A 187 8.77 3.89 3.82
N SER A 188 9.77 3.25 3.21
CA SER A 188 9.55 2.07 2.37
C SER A 188 8.81 0.97 3.15
N LYS A 189 9.32 0.63 4.34
CA LYS A 189 8.73 -0.39 5.21
C LYS A 189 7.36 0.01 5.74
N THR A 190 7.18 1.29 6.11
CA THR A 190 5.89 1.78 6.60
C THR A 190 4.83 1.73 5.52
N ILE A 191 5.13 2.20 4.31
CA ILE A 191 4.20 2.19 3.18
C ILE A 191 3.84 0.74 2.79
N GLU A 192 4.84 -0.16 2.73
CA GLU A 192 4.63 -1.58 2.43
C GLU A 192 3.74 -2.26 3.48
N PHE A 193 4.05 -2.09 4.77
CA PHE A 193 3.28 -2.73 5.83
C PHE A 193 1.86 -2.14 5.98
N THR A 194 1.69 -0.86 5.66
CA THR A 194 0.39 -0.18 5.72
C THR A 194 -0.66 -0.89 4.88
N MET A 195 -0.29 -1.55 3.78
CA MET A 195 -1.22 -2.36 2.97
C MET A 195 -1.86 -3.48 3.78
N VAL A 196 -1.03 -4.25 4.48
CA VAL A 196 -1.46 -5.38 5.31
C VAL A 196 -2.34 -4.89 6.45
N VAL A 197 -1.97 -3.75 7.04
CA VAL A 197 -2.74 -3.10 8.12
C VAL A 197 -4.12 -2.65 7.62
N ILE A 198 -4.19 -2.00 6.45
CA ILE A 198 -5.44 -1.54 5.83
C ILE A 198 -6.38 -2.72 5.56
N MET A 199 -5.86 -3.78 4.92
CA MET A 199 -6.66 -4.98 4.62
C MET A 199 -7.16 -5.66 5.91
N GLY A 200 -6.26 -5.86 6.87
CA GLY A 200 -6.61 -6.46 8.17
C GLY A 200 -7.65 -5.63 8.93
N ALA A 201 -7.46 -4.31 8.99
CA ALA A 201 -8.41 -3.39 9.63
C ALA A 201 -9.77 -3.42 8.93
N ALA A 202 -9.82 -3.43 7.60
CA ALA A 202 -11.07 -3.52 6.85
C ALA A 202 -11.83 -4.83 7.15
N ILE A 203 -11.15 -5.97 7.18
CA ILE A 203 -11.76 -7.27 7.54
C ILE A 203 -12.31 -7.23 8.96
N VAL A 204 -11.52 -6.75 9.93
CA VAL A 204 -11.94 -6.60 11.33
C VAL A 204 -13.17 -5.70 11.43
N VAL A 205 -13.16 -4.54 10.78
CA VAL A 205 -14.30 -3.62 10.74
C VAL A 205 -15.54 -4.31 10.18
N CYS A 206 -15.43 -5.05 9.07
CA CYS A 206 -16.54 -5.80 8.49
C CYS A 206 -17.12 -6.81 9.49
N ILE A 207 -16.27 -7.56 10.22
CA ILE A 207 -16.71 -8.51 11.25
C ILE A 207 -17.49 -7.81 12.36
N LEU A 208 -16.98 -6.67 12.86
CA LEU A 208 -17.63 -5.92 13.93
C LEU A 208 -18.98 -5.34 13.50
N VAL A 209 -19.05 -4.82 12.26
CA VAL A 209 -20.23 -4.14 11.71
C VAL A 209 -21.32 -5.12 11.28
N ALA A 210 -20.96 -6.32 10.82
CA ALA A 210 -21.92 -7.31 10.31
C ALA A 210 -23.03 -7.70 11.30
N SER A 211 -22.81 -7.49 12.59
CA SER A 211 -23.74 -7.83 13.66
C SER A 211 -24.49 -6.61 14.24
N VAL A 212 -24.41 -5.43 13.62
CA VAL A 212 -25.07 -4.19 14.11
C VAL A 212 -26.58 -4.19 13.84
N PHE A 213 -27.01 -4.63 12.66
CA PHE A 213 -28.42 -4.63 12.23
C PHE A 213 -29.23 -5.88 12.61
N PRO A 214 -28.68 -7.12 12.61
CA PRO A 214 -29.43 -8.32 12.97
C PRO A 214 -29.59 -8.50 14.49
N TRP A 215 -28.85 -7.73 15.28
CA TRP A 215 -28.81 -7.91 16.74
C TRP A 215 -30.19 -7.88 17.40
N GLU A 216 -31.03 -6.90 17.06
CA GLU A 216 -32.36 -6.77 17.65
C GLU A 216 -33.25 -7.97 17.31
N TYR A 217 -33.06 -8.58 16.15
CA TYR A 217 -33.75 -9.82 15.78
C TYR A 217 -33.20 -11.00 16.59
N GLN A 218 -31.88 -11.11 16.72
CA GLN A 218 -31.22 -12.18 17.48
C GLN A 218 -31.58 -12.18 18.96
N THR A 219 -31.83 -11.00 19.55
CA THR A 219 -32.23 -10.89 20.97
C THR A 219 -33.74 -10.83 21.18
N GLY A 220 -34.56 -11.01 20.13
CA GLY A 220 -36.02 -10.88 20.22
C GLY A 220 -36.52 -9.46 20.55
N ALA A 221 -35.66 -8.45 20.48
CA ALA A 221 -35.99 -7.05 20.79
C ALA A 221 -36.49 -6.26 19.57
N SER A 222 -36.65 -6.91 18.42
CA SER A 222 -37.08 -6.30 17.16
C SER A 222 -38.46 -5.65 17.30
N SER A 223 -39.44 -6.34 17.88
CA SER A 223 -40.80 -5.82 18.09
C SER A 223 -40.80 -4.53 18.93
N VAL A 224 -40.02 -4.49 20.02
CA VAL A 224 -39.85 -3.30 20.87
C VAL A 224 -39.15 -2.17 20.11
N PHE A 225 -38.11 -2.48 19.34
CA PHE A 225 -37.37 -1.50 18.56
C PHE A 225 -38.29 -0.84 17.50
N TYR A 226 -39.03 -1.64 16.73
CA TYR A 226 -39.85 -1.15 15.63
C TYR A 226 -41.18 -0.51 16.05
N SER A 227 -41.72 -0.88 17.22
CA SER A 227 -42.90 -0.22 17.80
C SER A 227 -42.58 1.12 18.46
N SER A 228 -41.30 1.40 18.76
CA SER A 228 -40.88 2.67 19.35
C SER A 228 -40.97 3.85 18.38
N CYS A 229 -41.40 5.02 18.87
CA CYS A 229 -41.62 6.25 18.09
C CYS A 229 -40.41 6.66 17.21
N TYR A 230 -39.19 6.37 17.67
CA TYR A 230 -37.95 6.76 16.99
C TYR A 230 -37.12 5.58 16.44
N GLY A 231 -37.57 4.34 16.58
CA GLY A 231 -36.82 3.16 16.14
C GLY A 231 -36.56 3.15 14.64
N ARG A 232 -37.62 3.35 13.85
CA ARG A 232 -37.60 3.37 12.36
C ARG A 232 -36.97 4.63 11.74
N SER A 233 -36.52 5.59 12.56
CA SER A 233 -35.93 6.85 12.08
C SER A 233 -34.59 7.13 12.76
N ARG A 234 -34.60 7.70 13.97
CA ARG A 234 -33.39 8.07 14.70
C ARG A 234 -32.56 6.86 15.11
N GLY A 235 -33.18 5.70 15.34
CA GLY A 235 -32.49 4.44 15.62
C GLY A 235 -31.62 3.96 14.48
N ILE A 236 -32.13 4.03 13.25
CA ILE A 236 -31.38 3.65 12.05
C ILE A 236 -30.20 4.61 11.82
N LYS A 237 -30.42 5.92 11.98
CA LYS A 237 -29.35 6.92 11.89
C LYS A 237 -28.27 6.70 12.96
N ALA A 238 -28.66 6.34 14.18
CA ALA A 238 -27.73 6.02 15.26
C ALA A 238 -26.89 4.76 14.95
N LYS A 239 -27.49 3.73 14.34
CA LYS A 239 -26.78 2.52 13.87
C LYS A 239 -25.76 2.85 12.79
N ILE A 240 -26.16 3.59 11.75
CA ILE A 240 -25.26 4.01 10.67
C ILE A 240 -24.10 4.85 11.23
N GLY A 241 -24.39 5.81 12.12
CA GLY A 241 -23.34 6.59 12.78
C GLY A 241 -22.38 5.73 13.59
N ALA A 242 -22.88 4.70 14.29
CA ALA A 242 -22.04 3.78 15.05
C ALA A 242 -21.14 2.95 14.13
N VAL A 243 -21.65 2.46 12.99
CA VAL A 243 -20.87 1.75 11.96
C VAL A 243 -19.70 2.61 11.48
N LEU A 244 -19.97 3.84 11.05
CA LEU A 244 -18.95 4.76 10.54
C LEU A 244 -17.89 5.09 11.61
N THR A 245 -18.32 5.26 12.86
CA THR A 245 -17.40 5.58 13.96
C THR A 245 -16.53 4.41 14.35
N ILE A 246 -17.08 3.19 14.38
CA ILE A 246 -16.31 1.97 14.63
C ILE A 246 -15.29 1.76 13.50
N ALA A 247 -15.73 1.92 12.24
CA ALA A 247 -14.86 1.83 11.08
C ALA A 247 -13.69 2.81 11.17
N ALA A 248 -13.98 4.09 11.43
CA ALA A 248 -12.96 5.13 11.56
C ALA A 248 -12.02 4.89 12.74
N ALA A 249 -12.55 4.57 13.93
CA ALA A 249 -11.73 4.38 15.12
C ALA A 249 -10.77 3.19 14.97
N VAL A 250 -11.26 2.04 14.50
CA VAL A 250 -10.42 0.84 14.31
C VAL A 250 -9.39 1.07 13.21
N TYR A 251 -9.79 1.67 12.09
CA TYR A 251 -8.88 1.97 10.97
C TYR A 251 -7.73 2.88 11.40
N TRP A 252 -8.05 4.06 11.96
CA TRP A 252 -7.05 5.05 12.33
C TRP A 252 -6.18 4.56 13.49
N ALA A 253 -6.74 3.84 14.47
CA ALA A 253 -5.93 3.23 15.52
C ALA A 253 -4.92 2.24 14.94
N ALA A 254 -5.34 1.33 14.06
CA ALA A 254 -4.46 0.33 13.46
C ALA A 254 -3.35 0.98 12.62
N VAL A 255 -3.71 1.91 11.73
CA VAL A 255 -2.77 2.59 10.83
C VAL A 255 -1.78 3.47 11.60
N LEU A 256 -2.25 4.33 12.51
CA LEU A 256 -1.37 5.26 13.21
C LEU A 256 -0.45 4.56 14.22
N VAL A 257 -0.95 3.53 14.93
CA VAL A 257 -0.11 2.78 15.89
C VAL A 257 0.97 1.99 15.15
N SER A 258 0.61 1.24 14.10
CA SER A 258 1.59 0.46 13.33
C SER A 258 2.63 1.34 12.65
N SER A 259 2.20 2.45 12.03
CA SER A 259 3.09 3.40 11.38
C SER A 259 3.99 4.10 12.40
N GLY A 260 3.44 4.48 13.56
CA GLY A 260 4.21 5.08 14.65
C GLY A 260 5.30 4.15 15.18
N ILE A 261 5.01 2.85 15.31
CA ILE A 261 6.01 1.86 15.73
C ILE A 261 7.13 1.72 14.68
N LEU A 262 6.78 1.56 13.40
CA LEU A 262 7.79 1.42 12.34
C LEU A 262 8.65 2.67 12.20
N LEU A 263 8.05 3.85 12.17
CA LEU A 263 8.77 5.11 12.07
C LEU A 263 9.60 5.41 13.32
N ALA A 264 9.20 4.95 14.51
CA ALA A 264 10.02 5.06 15.72
C ALA A 264 11.27 4.16 15.67
N VAL A 265 11.18 2.98 15.03
CA VAL A 265 12.29 2.02 14.95
C VAL A 265 13.23 2.32 13.79
N PHE A 266 12.69 2.58 12.60
CA PHE A 266 13.48 2.82 11.40
C PHE A 266 13.85 4.31 11.23
N GLY A 267 13.01 5.22 11.72
CA GLY A 267 13.18 6.67 11.58
C GLY A 267 12.31 7.30 10.50
N THR A 268 12.23 8.62 10.52
CA THR A 268 11.39 9.45 9.64
C THR A 268 12.18 10.21 8.58
N ASP A 269 13.49 10.01 8.49
CA ASP A 269 14.34 10.63 7.48
C ASP A 269 13.87 10.26 6.06
N GLY A 270 14.18 11.10 5.07
CA GLY A 270 13.76 10.85 3.69
C GLY A 270 12.27 11.08 3.41
N ALA A 271 11.50 11.66 4.33
CA ALA A 271 10.07 11.99 4.15
C ALA A 271 9.81 12.86 2.91
N GLY A 272 10.71 13.83 2.68
CA GLY A 272 10.66 14.75 1.53
C GLY A 272 11.37 14.23 0.28
N CYS A 273 12.02 13.06 0.32
CA CYS A 273 12.61 12.47 -0.87
C CYS A 273 11.51 11.96 -1.80
N MET A 274 11.73 12.09 -3.11
CA MET A 274 10.82 11.58 -4.13
C MET A 274 10.76 10.05 -4.08
N ILE A 275 9.58 9.46 -4.26
CA ILE A 275 9.40 7.99 -4.22
C ILE A 275 10.26 7.25 -5.25
N GLN A 276 10.66 7.94 -6.32
CA GLN A 276 11.55 7.45 -7.37
C GLN A 276 12.90 7.03 -6.81
N ALA A 277 13.41 7.74 -5.80
CA ALA A 277 14.62 7.35 -5.08
C ALA A 277 14.39 6.10 -4.21
N ASN A 278 13.14 5.76 -3.90
CA ASN A 278 12.72 4.72 -2.96
C ASN A 278 12.17 3.46 -3.63
N GLY A 279 12.80 3.01 -4.73
CA GLY A 279 12.36 1.80 -5.44
C GLY A 279 11.04 1.95 -6.21
N PHE A 280 10.56 3.18 -6.41
CA PHE A 280 9.49 3.50 -7.36
C PHE A 280 10.06 4.22 -8.59
N TRP A 281 11.23 3.80 -9.07
CA TRP A 281 11.92 4.42 -10.22
C TRP A 281 10.97 4.60 -11.41
N LYS A 282 10.19 3.57 -11.71
CA LYS A 282 9.25 3.56 -12.84
C LYS A 282 7.94 4.29 -12.54
N SER A 283 7.71 4.84 -11.34
CA SER A 283 6.42 5.49 -11.04
C SER A 283 6.18 6.78 -11.84
N LEU A 284 4.92 6.97 -12.23
CA LEU A 284 4.41 8.18 -12.89
C LEU A 284 4.24 9.36 -11.94
N TYR A 285 4.25 9.13 -10.64
CA TYR A 285 3.89 10.13 -9.64
C TYR A 285 5.14 10.77 -9.05
N ASN A 286 5.43 12.02 -9.42
CA ASN A 286 6.52 12.79 -8.84
C ASN A 286 6.07 13.39 -7.50
N ILE A 287 6.01 12.53 -6.47
CA ILE A 287 5.57 12.86 -5.12
C ILE A 287 6.60 12.39 -4.11
N THR A 288 6.58 13.01 -2.93
CA THR A 288 7.45 12.65 -1.82
C THR A 288 6.98 11.35 -1.13
N ASN A 289 7.88 10.71 -0.37
CA ASN A 289 7.55 9.54 0.45
C ASN A 289 6.41 9.82 1.44
N LEU A 290 6.37 11.01 2.05
CA LEU A 290 5.31 11.42 2.96
C LEU A 290 3.96 11.58 2.24
N GLU A 291 3.94 12.23 1.09
CA GLU A 291 2.72 12.38 0.28
C GLU A 291 2.18 11.02 -0.19
N ALA A 292 3.07 10.13 -0.64
CA ALA A 292 2.71 8.77 -1.02
C ALA A 292 2.08 7.99 0.14
N TYR A 293 2.65 8.11 1.34
CA TYR A 293 2.08 7.51 2.55
C TYR A 293 0.70 8.09 2.88
N ILE A 294 0.55 9.42 2.86
CA ILE A 294 -0.74 10.10 3.12
C ILE A 294 -1.81 9.66 2.12
N LEU A 295 -1.47 9.57 0.83
CA LEU A 295 -2.40 9.09 -0.20
C LEU A 295 -2.82 7.64 0.06
N CYS A 296 -1.88 6.75 0.40
CA CYS A 296 -2.18 5.35 0.72
C CYS A 296 -3.17 5.21 1.88
N ILE A 297 -2.99 5.96 2.97
CA ILE A 297 -3.91 5.89 4.13
C ILE A 297 -5.26 6.56 3.84
N LEU A 298 -5.31 7.59 2.99
CA LEU A 298 -6.58 8.19 2.59
C LEU A 298 -7.38 7.25 1.69
N TRP A 299 -6.73 6.60 0.71
CA TRP A 299 -7.35 5.58 -0.14
C TRP A 299 -7.84 4.39 0.68
N GLY A 300 -7.01 3.90 1.60
CA GLY A 300 -7.38 2.84 2.53
C GLY A 300 -8.57 3.19 3.41
N PHE A 301 -8.66 4.45 3.87
CA PHE A 301 -9.78 4.91 4.68
C PHE A 301 -11.09 4.97 3.88
N ILE A 302 -11.05 5.55 2.67
CA ILE A 302 -12.22 5.64 1.78
C ILE A 302 -12.79 4.25 1.51
N ILE A 303 -11.93 3.28 1.17
CA ILE A 303 -12.40 1.93 0.88
C ILE A 303 -12.86 1.19 2.13
N CYS A 304 -12.23 1.41 3.29
CA CYS A 304 -12.69 0.84 4.55
C CYS A 304 -14.09 1.34 4.92
N LEU A 305 -14.39 2.62 4.68
CA LEU A 305 -15.73 3.18 4.87
C LEU A 305 -16.74 2.54 3.93
N PHE A 306 -16.42 2.47 2.63
CA PHE A 306 -17.27 1.81 1.64
C PHE A 306 -17.60 0.36 2.05
N MET A 307 -16.56 -0.43 2.36
CA MET A 307 -16.73 -1.83 2.77
C MET A 307 -17.58 -1.95 4.04
N SER A 308 -17.36 -1.09 5.05
CA SER A 308 -18.16 -1.11 6.27
C SER A 308 -19.66 -0.87 6.02
N ILE A 309 -19.99 0.07 5.13
CA ILE A 309 -21.37 0.38 4.76
C ILE A 309 -21.97 -0.72 3.87
N LEU A 310 -21.19 -1.29 2.96
CA LEU A 310 -21.60 -2.44 2.16
C LEU A 310 -21.93 -3.65 3.06
N THR A 311 -21.07 -3.97 4.03
CA THR A 311 -21.32 -5.03 5.02
C THR A 311 -22.58 -4.74 5.83
N ALA A 312 -22.77 -3.50 6.29
CA ALA A 312 -23.98 -3.08 6.99
C ALA A 312 -25.24 -3.23 6.13
N TRP A 313 -25.15 -2.93 4.83
CA TRP A 313 -26.25 -3.08 3.88
C TRP A 313 -26.62 -4.55 3.68
N ILE A 314 -25.65 -5.42 3.38
CA ILE A 314 -25.88 -6.87 3.25
C ILE A 314 -26.47 -7.45 4.54
N SER A 315 -25.98 -6.98 5.69
CA SER A 315 -26.48 -7.36 7.01
C SER A 315 -27.94 -6.94 7.22
N ALA A 316 -28.29 -5.71 6.85
CA ALA A 316 -29.66 -5.20 6.93
C ALA A 316 -30.63 -5.95 6.01
N VAL A 317 -30.22 -6.27 4.78
CA VAL A 317 -31.01 -7.04 3.80
C VAL A 317 -31.22 -8.47 4.29
N THR A 318 -30.13 -9.19 4.56
CA THR A 318 -30.18 -10.63 4.87
C THR A 318 -30.70 -10.93 6.28
N GLY A 319 -30.56 -9.99 7.22
CA GLY A 319 -30.81 -10.27 8.65
C GLY A 319 -29.79 -11.25 9.25
N SER A 320 -28.68 -11.54 8.56
CA SER A 320 -27.63 -12.44 9.01
C SER A 320 -26.40 -11.65 9.44
N SER A 321 -25.70 -12.12 10.46
CA SER A 321 -24.37 -11.62 10.82
C SER A 321 -23.24 -12.38 10.10
N ILE A 322 -23.50 -13.55 9.52
CA ILE A 322 -22.47 -14.41 8.91
C ILE A 322 -22.30 -14.10 7.42
N LEU A 323 -23.41 -14.01 6.67
CA LEU A 323 -23.36 -13.73 5.22
C LEU A 323 -22.60 -12.44 4.86
N PRO A 324 -22.78 -11.31 5.58
CA PRO A 324 -22.01 -10.09 5.31
C PRO A 324 -20.51 -10.27 5.54
N ILE A 325 -20.12 -11.08 6.52
CA ILE A 325 -18.71 -11.35 6.82
C ILE A 325 -18.08 -12.13 5.68
N VAL A 326 -18.71 -13.25 5.28
CA VAL A 326 -18.19 -14.13 4.22
C VAL A 326 -18.09 -13.36 2.89
N THR A 327 -19.14 -12.63 2.52
CA THR A 327 -19.15 -11.84 1.28
C THR A 327 -18.11 -10.72 1.29
N SER A 328 -17.97 -9.98 2.39
CA SER A 328 -16.96 -8.92 2.50
C SER A 328 -15.54 -9.48 2.46
N PHE A 329 -15.29 -10.61 3.10
CA PHE A 329 -14.00 -11.30 3.03
C PHE A 329 -13.67 -11.73 1.60
N LEU A 330 -14.62 -12.35 0.89
CA LEU A 330 -14.41 -12.76 -0.50
C LEU A 330 -14.19 -11.56 -1.44
N LEU A 331 -14.92 -10.46 -1.26
CA LEU A 331 -14.74 -9.24 -2.06
C LEU A 331 -13.37 -8.57 -1.86
N ILE A 332 -12.77 -8.73 -0.67
CA ILE A 332 -11.42 -8.24 -0.39
C ILE A 332 -10.36 -9.21 -0.91
N MET A 333 -10.49 -10.50 -0.58
CA MET A 333 -9.43 -11.49 -0.78
C MET A 333 -9.42 -12.12 -2.17
N ALA A 334 -10.58 -12.45 -2.74
CA ALA A 334 -10.62 -13.15 -4.02
C ALA A 334 -10.00 -12.33 -5.15
N PRO A 335 -10.30 -11.02 -5.31
CA PRO A 335 -9.63 -10.20 -6.31
C PRO A 335 -8.13 -10.05 -6.07
N ALA A 336 -7.68 -9.96 -4.81
CA ALA A 336 -6.26 -9.87 -4.49
C ALA A 336 -5.46 -11.11 -4.91
N VAL A 337 -6.10 -12.29 -4.94
CA VAL A 337 -5.51 -13.54 -5.42
C VAL A 337 -5.63 -13.66 -6.94
N VAL A 338 -6.83 -13.45 -7.49
CA VAL A 338 -7.09 -13.62 -8.94
C VAL A 338 -6.32 -12.61 -9.78
N GLY A 339 -6.17 -11.37 -9.29
CA GLY A 339 -5.43 -10.31 -9.96
C GLY A 339 -3.94 -10.59 -10.15
N GLN A 340 -3.37 -11.59 -9.45
CA GLN A 340 -1.99 -12.04 -9.68
C GLN A 340 -1.83 -12.84 -10.98
N TYR A 341 -2.92 -13.44 -11.47
CA TYR A 341 -2.90 -14.33 -12.63
C TYR A 341 -3.58 -13.73 -13.85
N VAL A 342 -4.57 -12.85 -13.65
CA VAL A 342 -5.34 -12.23 -14.73
C VAL A 342 -4.85 -10.81 -14.96
N THR A 343 -4.00 -10.64 -15.99
CA THR A 343 -3.51 -9.33 -16.42
C THR A 343 -3.98 -9.06 -17.86
N GLY A 344 -4.87 -8.09 -18.03
CA GLY A 344 -5.35 -7.64 -19.35
C GLY A 344 -6.77 -8.10 -19.75
N GLY A 345 -7.26 -7.52 -20.85
CA GLY A 345 -8.62 -7.69 -21.35
C GLY A 345 -9.70 -7.15 -20.42
N LEU A 346 -10.98 -7.34 -20.80
CA LEU A 346 -12.13 -6.88 -20.02
C LEU A 346 -12.12 -7.39 -18.57
N ALA A 347 -11.62 -8.61 -18.33
CA ALA A 347 -11.51 -9.18 -17.00
C ALA A 347 -10.50 -8.41 -16.14
N GLY A 348 -9.32 -8.07 -16.70
CA GLY A 348 -8.34 -7.23 -16.04
C GLY A 348 -8.86 -5.83 -15.75
N ASP A 349 -9.60 -5.22 -16.69
CA ASP A 349 -10.19 -3.90 -16.51
C ASP A 349 -11.21 -3.86 -15.36
N ILE A 350 -12.08 -4.89 -15.27
CA ILE A 350 -13.04 -5.02 -14.19
C ILE A 350 -12.34 -5.25 -12.84
N LEU A 351 -11.34 -6.15 -12.81
CA LEU A 351 -10.55 -6.41 -11.61
C LEU A 351 -9.83 -5.13 -11.14
N GLY A 352 -9.32 -4.32 -12.06
CA GLY A 352 -8.68 -3.03 -11.79
C GLY A 352 -9.59 -1.97 -11.15
N LEU A 353 -10.90 -2.17 -11.20
CA LEU A 353 -11.88 -1.27 -10.56
C LEU A 353 -12.39 -1.78 -9.20
N LEU A 354 -12.04 -3.01 -8.80
CA LEU A 354 -12.57 -3.63 -7.58
C LEU A 354 -12.00 -3.03 -6.28
N PRO A 355 -12.71 -3.18 -5.15
CA PRO A 355 -12.38 -2.54 -3.86
C PRO A 355 -10.93 -2.76 -3.42
N HIS A 356 -10.40 -3.95 -3.63
CA HIS A 356 -9.06 -4.34 -3.21
C HIS A 356 -7.94 -3.45 -3.77
N GLN A 357 -8.14 -2.81 -4.93
CA GLN A 357 -7.12 -1.96 -5.57
C GLN A 357 -6.79 -0.73 -4.72
N LEU A 358 -7.80 -0.08 -4.12
CA LEU A 358 -7.58 1.05 -3.19
C LEU A 358 -6.90 0.63 -1.88
N MET A 359 -7.01 -0.64 -1.50
CA MET A 359 -6.27 -1.18 -0.35
C MET A 359 -4.79 -1.40 -0.68
N GLN A 360 -4.46 -1.53 -1.97
CA GLN A 360 -3.10 -1.76 -2.45
C GLN A 360 -2.41 -0.47 -2.95
N GLY A 361 -2.20 0.50 -2.06
CA GLY A 361 -1.65 1.83 -2.40
C GLY A 361 -0.30 1.82 -3.16
N THR A 362 0.68 1.00 -2.77
CA THR A 362 1.95 0.84 -3.52
C THR A 362 1.75 0.28 -4.91
N THR A 363 0.84 -0.68 -5.09
CA THR A 363 0.48 -1.19 -6.41
C THR A 363 -0.06 -0.04 -7.24
N LEU A 364 -0.99 0.76 -6.71
CA LEU A 364 -1.52 1.95 -7.40
C LEU A 364 -0.43 2.98 -7.77
N LEU A 365 0.57 3.19 -6.90
CA LEU A 365 1.69 4.07 -7.18
C LEU A 365 2.69 3.48 -8.21
N ARG A 366 2.70 2.15 -8.39
CA ARG A 366 3.51 1.45 -9.40
C ARG A 366 2.76 1.21 -10.71
N LEU A 367 1.43 1.23 -10.68
CA LEU A 367 0.57 0.91 -11.82
C LEU A 367 0.63 2.02 -12.86
N PHE A 368 0.74 1.58 -14.11
CA PHE A 368 0.70 2.42 -15.31
C PHE A 368 -0.70 2.52 -15.91
N THR A 369 -1.76 2.26 -15.16
CA THR A 369 -3.11 2.24 -15.75
C THR A 369 -3.70 3.65 -15.82
N VAL A 370 -3.91 4.13 -17.04
CA VAL A 370 -4.64 5.38 -17.33
C VAL A 370 -5.89 5.05 -18.14
N TYR A 371 -6.90 5.91 -18.05
CA TYR A 371 -8.13 5.81 -18.81
C TYR A 371 -8.39 7.10 -19.55
N THR A 372 -8.84 7.01 -20.79
CA THR A 372 -9.29 8.16 -21.57
C THR A 372 -10.79 8.37 -21.36
N ILE A 373 -11.18 9.34 -20.52
CA ILE A 373 -12.58 9.69 -20.23
C ILE A 373 -12.87 11.08 -20.79
N GLY A 374 -13.84 11.18 -21.71
CA GLY A 374 -14.25 12.48 -22.29
C GLY A 374 -13.12 13.22 -23.01
N GLY A 375 -12.15 12.50 -23.59
CA GLY A 375 -11.00 13.05 -24.30
C GLY A 375 -9.83 13.51 -23.42
N LYS A 376 -9.94 13.37 -22.08
CA LYS A 376 -8.84 13.59 -21.12
C LYS A 376 -8.31 12.25 -20.60
N VAL A 377 -6.99 12.13 -20.50
CA VAL A 377 -6.32 10.98 -19.86
C VAL A 377 -6.34 11.19 -18.35
N VAL A 378 -6.87 10.23 -17.61
CA VAL A 378 -7.04 10.29 -16.15
C VAL A 378 -6.44 9.03 -15.54
N ASN A 379 -5.69 9.18 -14.45
CA ASN A 379 -5.03 8.06 -13.79
C ASN A 379 -5.99 7.29 -12.89
N LEU A 380 -5.74 5.99 -12.68
CA LEU A 380 -6.53 5.16 -11.77
C LEU A 380 -6.65 5.75 -10.35
N CYS A 381 -5.56 6.34 -9.83
CA CYS A 381 -5.53 7.02 -8.53
C CYS A 381 -6.48 8.22 -8.41
N GLN A 382 -6.89 8.83 -9.53
CA GLN A 382 -7.85 9.94 -9.57
C GLN A 382 -9.29 9.46 -9.75
N ILE A 383 -9.49 8.23 -10.25
CA ILE A 383 -10.82 7.67 -10.55
C ILE A 383 -11.37 6.91 -9.35
N LEU A 384 -10.57 6.05 -8.73
CA LEU A 384 -11.06 5.16 -7.68
C LEU A 384 -11.58 5.91 -6.44
N PRO A 385 -10.89 6.92 -5.88
CA PRO A 385 -11.39 7.62 -4.70
C PRO A 385 -12.78 8.26 -4.89
N PRO A 386 -13.05 9.09 -5.93
CA PRO A 386 -14.37 9.66 -6.12
C PRO A 386 -15.43 8.61 -6.46
N LEU A 387 -15.07 7.54 -7.18
CA LEU A 387 -15.99 6.42 -7.45
C LEU A 387 -16.50 5.81 -6.13
N TYR A 388 -15.59 5.42 -5.24
CA TYR A 388 -15.96 4.78 -3.97
C TYR A 388 -16.61 5.72 -2.96
N LEU A 389 -16.26 7.01 -2.97
CA LEU A 389 -17.01 8.02 -2.22
C LEU A 389 -18.45 8.14 -2.74
N GLY A 390 -18.65 8.18 -4.06
CA GLY A 390 -19.97 8.22 -4.68
C GLY A 390 -20.80 6.98 -4.35
N LEU A 391 -20.22 5.78 -4.48
CA LEU A 391 -20.87 4.52 -4.11
C LEU A 391 -21.24 4.49 -2.62
N THR A 392 -20.37 5.00 -1.74
CA THR A 392 -20.65 5.12 -0.30
C THR A 392 -21.83 6.06 -0.04
N ALA A 393 -21.86 7.22 -0.72
CA ALA A 393 -22.96 8.19 -0.61
C ALA A 393 -24.31 7.62 -1.06
N VAL A 394 -24.32 6.73 -2.06
CA VAL A 394 -25.53 6.02 -2.54
C VAL A 394 -25.94 4.88 -1.60
N LEU A 395 -24.99 4.14 -1.01
CA LEU A 395 -25.30 3.04 -0.11
C LEU A 395 -25.87 3.50 1.25
N LEU A 396 -25.45 4.66 1.76
CA LEU A 396 -25.97 5.22 3.02
C LEU A 396 -27.51 5.34 3.06
N PRO A 397 -28.19 5.99 2.09
CA PRO A 397 -29.65 6.01 2.05
C PRO A 397 -30.23 4.63 1.74
N ALA A 398 -29.56 3.77 0.96
CA ALA A 398 -30.03 2.41 0.70
C ALA A 398 -30.15 1.57 1.99
N VAL A 399 -29.13 1.61 2.85
CA VAL A 399 -29.17 0.97 4.19
C VAL A 399 -30.36 1.49 5.00
N TYR A 400 -30.55 2.81 5.01
CA TYR A 400 -31.65 3.43 5.74
C TYR A 400 -33.02 2.98 5.24
N LEU A 401 -33.22 2.95 3.91
CA LEU A 401 -34.48 2.58 3.29
C LEU A 401 -34.83 1.10 3.49
N VAL A 402 -33.86 0.20 3.31
CA VAL A 402 -34.04 -1.25 3.49
C VAL A 402 -34.48 -1.54 4.93
N TYR A 403 -33.75 -1.01 5.91
CA TYR A 403 -34.03 -1.32 7.31
C TYR A 403 -35.32 -0.64 7.81
N ARG A 404 -35.69 0.53 7.26
CA ARG A 404 -36.95 1.21 7.59
C ARG A 404 -38.18 0.42 7.15
N LYS A 405 -38.09 -0.26 6.00
CA LYS A 405 -39.21 -1.03 5.41
C LYS A 405 -39.28 -2.48 5.91
N LYS A 406 -38.34 -2.91 6.75
CA LYS A 406 -38.28 -4.31 7.20
C LYS A 406 -39.46 -4.63 8.12
N GLU A 407 -40.20 -5.68 7.78
CA GLU A 407 -41.31 -6.18 8.57
C GLU A 407 -40.81 -6.94 9.80
N VAL A 408 -41.62 -6.93 10.86
CA VAL A 408 -41.40 -7.74 12.06
C VAL A 408 -42.41 -8.87 11.99
N TYR A 409 -41.91 -10.10 11.84
CA TYR A 409 -42.73 -11.30 11.95
C TYR A 409 -42.81 -11.75 13.41
#